data_AF-A0A2V6YZ90-F1
#
_entry.id   AF-A0A2V6YZ90-F1
#
_cell.length_a   1.000
_cell.length_b   1.000
_cell.length_c   1.000
_cell.angle_alpha   90.00
_cell.angle_beta   90.00
_cell.angle_gamma   90.00
#
_symmetry.space_group_name_H-M   'P 1'
#
loop_
_entity.id
_entity.type
_entity.pdbx_description
1 polymer ?
#
loop_
_entity_poly.entity_id
_entity_poly.type
_entity_poly.pdbx_seq_one_letter_code
_entity_poly.pdbx_strand_id
1 'polypeptide(L)'
;MVSGAELAALLDRHGFDFYTGVPCSLVADLIAALECPRSAPWIPAVREDVALGLAAGAWLGGRRPVVVMQNSGLGTSLNALASLSLMYGLP
;
A
#
# COMPACT_ATOMS: atom_id res chain seq x y z
N MET A 1 3.86 -21.17 3.55
CA MET A 1 3.72 -20.02 2.64
C MET A 1 2.57 -19.20 3.21
N VAL A 2 2.76 -17.90 3.45
CA VAL A 2 1.69 -17.03 3.98
C VAL A 2 0.79 -16.63 2.82
N SER A 3 -0.52 -16.79 2.96
CA SER A 3 -1.51 -16.35 1.97
C SER A 3 -1.76 -14.84 2.05
N GLY A 4 -2.32 -14.27 0.99
CA GLY A 4 -2.73 -12.86 0.93
C GLY A 4 -3.76 -12.51 2.00
N ALA A 5 -4.71 -13.41 2.26
CA ALA A 5 -5.70 -13.22 3.33
C ALA A 5 -5.07 -13.22 4.73
N GLU A 6 -4.12 -14.11 5.00
CA GLU A 6 -3.40 -14.15 6.28
C GLU A 6 -2.56 -12.88 6.48
N LEU A 7 -1.92 -12.38 5.42
CA LEU A 7 -1.14 -11.15 5.45
C LEU A 7 -2.04 -9.93 5.66
N ALA A 8 -3.16 -9.82 4.95
CA ALA A 8 -4.13 -8.73 5.12
C ALA A 8 -4.68 -8.70 6.56
N ALA A 9 -5.04 -9.87 7.11
CA ALA A 9 -5.50 -9.97 8.49
C ALA A 9 -4.39 -9.62 9.50
N LEU A 10 -3.13 -9.94 9.21
CA LEU A 10 -1.99 -9.55 10.03
C LEU A 10 -1.82 -8.02 10.05
N LEU A 11 -1.89 -7.37 8.89
CA LEU A 11 -1.79 -5.91 8.78
C LEU A 11 -2.90 -5.20 9.56
N ASP A 12 -4.15 -5.67 9.44
CA ASP A 12 -5.26 -5.12 10.22
C ASP A 12 -5.04 -5.26 11.73
N ARG A 13 -4.57 -6.45 12.19
CA ARG A 13 -4.29 -6.68 13.63
C ARG A 13 -3.18 -5.77 14.15
N HIS A 14 -2.25 -5.38 13.29
CA HIS A 14 -1.23 -4.38 13.61
C HIS A 14 -1.71 -2.94 13.45
N GLY A 15 -2.98 -2.72 13.05
CA GLY A 15 -3.67 -1.45 12.98
C GLY A 15 -3.36 -0.62 11.75
N PHE A 16 -2.91 -1.24 10.65
CA PHE A 16 -2.93 -0.61 9.34
C PHE A 16 -4.38 -0.53 8.84
N ASP A 17 -4.75 0.60 8.25
CA ASP A 17 -6.17 0.91 8.00
C ASP A 17 -6.43 1.64 6.67
N PHE A 18 -5.44 1.67 5.78
CA PHE A 18 -5.57 2.22 4.43
C PHE A 18 -4.62 1.50 3.50
N TYR A 19 -5.11 0.95 2.38
CA TYR A 19 -4.31 0.15 1.47
C TYR A 19 -4.37 0.73 0.06
N THR A 20 -3.23 0.83 -0.61
CA THR A 20 -3.16 1.30 -1.99
C THR A 20 -2.01 0.65 -2.74
N GLY A 21 -2.06 0.64 -4.06
CA GLY A 21 -1.04 0.01 -4.90
C GLY A 21 -1.53 -0.17 -6.33
N VAL A 22 -0.67 -0.70 -7.17
CA VAL A 22 -1.00 -1.04 -8.56
C VAL A 22 -1.34 -2.53 -8.63
N PRO A 23 -2.47 -2.93 -9.24
CA PRO A 23 -2.80 -4.34 -9.47
C PRO A 23 -1.70 -5.09 -10.22
N CYS A 24 -1.22 -6.21 -9.65
CA CYS A 24 -0.14 -7.01 -10.20
C CYS A 24 -0.36 -8.50 -9.89
N SER A 25 -0.09 -9.37 -10.88
CA SER A 25 -0.29 -10.83 -10.75
C SER A 25 0.55 -11.47 -9.64
N LEU A 26 1.75 -10.93 -9.37
CA LEU A 26 2.67 -11.45 -8.35
C LEU A 26 2.19 -11.23 -6.91
N VAL A 27 1.27 -10.27 -6.70
CA VAL A 27 0.66 -9.96 -5.41
C VAL A 27 -0.86 -10.07 -5.46
N ALA A 28 -1.40 -10.73 -6.49
CA ALA A 28 -2.84 -10.81 -6.75
C ALA A 28 -3.63 -11.42 -5.59
N ASP A 29 -3.07 -12.42 -4.91
CA ASP A 29 -3.72 -13.07 -3.76
C ASP A 29 -3.95 -12.08 -2.60
N LEU A 30 -2.98 -11.18 -2.33
CA LEU A 30 -3.15 -10.12 -1.34
C LEU A 30 -4.17 -9.07 -1.80
N ILE A 31 -4.10 -8.66 -3.07
CA ILE A 31 -5.02 -7.65 -3.62
C ILE A 31 -6.46 -8.15 -3.58
N ALA A 32 -6.71 -9.40 -3.98
CA ALA A 32 -8.03 -10.01 -3.90
C ALA A 32 -8.57 -10.04 -2.47
N ALA A 33 -7.70 -10.29 -1.48
CA ALA A 33 -8.08 -10.23 -0.07
C ALA A 33 -8.41 -8.80 0.39
N LEU A 34 -7.70 -7.78 -0.11
CA LEU A 34 -7.92 -6.37 0.21
C LEU A 34 -9.14 -5.76 -0.51
N GLU A 35 -9.51 -6.28 -1.68
CA GLU A 35 -10.69 -5.88 -2.46
C GLU A 35 -12.01 -6.39 -1.86
N CYS A 36 -11.94 -7.47 -1.07
CA CYS A 36 -13.11 -7.98 -0.36
C CYS A 36 -13.64 -6.93 0.65
N PRO A 37 -14.96 -6.84 0.89
CA PRO A 37 -15.54 -5.89 1.84
C PRO A 37 -14.89 -5.97 3.22
N ARG A 38 -14.20 -4.90 3.61
CA ARG A 38 -13.40 -4.78 4.85
C ARG A 38 -13.59 -3.39 5.46
N SER A 39 -13.19 -3.23 6.73
CA SER A 39 -13.23 -1.93 7.41
C SER A 39 -12.22 -0.93 6.84
N ALA A 40 -11.06 -1.42 6.40
CA ALA A 40 -10.01 -0.63 5.80
C ALA A 40 -10.11 -0.67 4.26
N PRO A 41 -10.07 0.48 3.58
CA PRO A 41 -10.26 0.54 2.13
C PRO A 41 -9.01 0.08 1.37
N TRP A 42 -9.25 -0.56 0.22
CA TRP A 42 -8.28 -0.72 -0.87
C TRP A 42 -8.56 0.31 -1.96
N ILE A 43 -7.59 1.19 -2.23
CA ILE A 43 -7.67 2.23 -3.25
C ILE A 43 -6.64 1.92 -4.35
N PRO A 44 -7.05 1.37 -5.50
CA PRO A 44 -6.11 1.07 -6.58
C PRO A 44 -5.53 2.36 -7.17
N ALA A 45 -4.25 2.34 -7.49
CA ALA A 45 -3.53 3.43 -8.15
C ALA A 45 -3.17 3.06 -9.59
N VAL A 46 -3.05 4.06 -10.45
CA VAL A 46 -2.64 3.89 -11.85
C VAL A 46 -1.12 3.71 -12.01
N ARG A 47 -0.34 4.08 -10.99
CA ARG A 47 1.12 3.97 -10.90
C ARG A 47 1.54 3.87 -9.43
N GLU A 48 2.68 3.25 -9.18
CA GLU A 48 3.18 3.03 -7.81
C GLU A 48 3.62 4.32 -7.10
N ASP A 49 4.14 5.31 -7.84
CA ASP A 49 4.47 6.62 -7.30
C ASP A 49 3.23 7.42 -6.89
N VAL A 50 2.12 7.26 -7.60
CA VAL A 50 0.81 7.80 -7.20
C VAL A 50 0.30 7.10 -5.94
N ALA A 51 0.52 5.80 -5.80
CA ALA A 51 0.17 5.06 -4.58
C ALA A 51 0.92 5.60 -3.35
N LEU A 52 2.19 5.99 -3.51
CA LEU A 52 2.95 6.67 -2.44
C LEU A 52 2.33 8.03 -2.07
N GLY A 53 1.88 8.82 -3.06
CA GLY A 53 1.17 10.07 -2.81
C GLY A 53 -0.15 9.86 -2.04
N LEU A 54 -0.92 8.82 -2.40
CA LEU A 54 -2.15 8.45 -1.68
C LEU A 54 -1.85 8.05 -0.23
N ALA A 55 -0.82 7.23 -0.02
CA ALA A 55 -0.37 6.85 1.31
C ALA A 55 0.09 8.06 2.13
N ALA A 56 0.88 8.96 1.55
CA ALA A 56 1.31 10.19 2.21
C ALA A 56 0.12 11.03 2.67
N GLY A 57 -0.87 11.25 1.80
CA GLY A 57 -2.10 11.96 2.14
C GLY A 57 -2.91 11.26 3.23
N ALA A 58 -3.04 9.93 3.16
CA ALA A 58 -3.73 9.15 4.18
C ALA A 58 -3.05 9.26 5.55
N TRP A 59 -1.72 9.16 5.59
CA TRP A 59 -0.94 9.34 6.82
C TRP A 59 -1.10 10.73 7.42
N LEU A 60 -1.01 11.79 6.59
CA LEU A 60 -1.27 13.17 7.03
C LEU A 60 -2.71 13.35 7.56
N GLY A 61 -3.66 12.57 7.04
CA GLY A 61 -5.04 12.48 7.54
C GLY A 61 -5.24 11.63 8.80
N GLY A 62 -4.17 11.16 9.43
CA GLY A 62 -4.22 10.36 10.66
C GLY A 62 -4.47 8.87 10.45
N ARG A 63 -4.33 8.37 9.22
CA ARG A 63 -4.43 6.94 8.88
C ARG A 63 -3.07 6.24 9.00
N ARG A 64 -3.08 4.92 8.91
CA ARG A 64 -1.89 4.07 8.92
C ARG A 64 -1.83 3.29 7.59
N PRO A 65 -1.28 3.92 6.54
CA PRO A 65 -1.34 3.39 5.19
C PRO A 65 -0.32 2.28 4.92
N VAL A 66 -0.62 1.45 3.93
CA VAL A 66 0.27 0.45 3.35
C VAL A 66 0.24 0.59 1.84
N VAL A 67 1.43 0.67 1.22
CA VAL A 67 1.59 0.59 -0.23
C VAL A 67 1.97 -0.83 -0.61
N VAL A 68 1.12 -1.48 -1.41
CA VAL A 68 1.37 -2.78 -2.00
C VAL A 68 2.07 -2.58 -3.34
N MET A 69 3.26 -3.18 -3.48
CA MET A 69 4.18 -2.91 -4.57
C MET A 69 5.08 -4.13 -4.83
N GLN A 70 5.43 -4.36 -6.10
CA GLN A 70 6.43 -5.34 -6.52
C GLN A 70 7.77 -4.64 -6.84
N ASN A 71 8.89 -5.39 -6.83
CA ASN A 71 10.24 -4.86 -7.05
C ASN A 71 10.40 -3.91 -8.25
N SER A 72 9.70 -4.14 -9.37
CA SER A 72 9.79 -3.23 -10.53
C SER A 72 9.17 -1.86 -10.20
N GLY A 73 7.99 -1.86 -9.58
CA GLY A 73 7.33 -0.67 -9.03
C GLY A 73 8.17 0.06 -7.97
N LEU A 74 8.92 -0.68 -7.15
CA LEU A 74 9.89 -0.08 -6.21
C LEU A 74 10.98 0.69 -6.96
N GLY A 75 11.57 0.08 -7.99
CA GLY A 75 12.61 0.70 -8.81
C GLY A 75 12.14 1.97 -9.52
N THR A 76 10.90 1.98 -10.02
CA THR A 76 10.32 3.15 -10.69
C THR A 76 9.86 4.24 -9.72
N SER A 77 9.63 3.90 -8.45
CA SER A 77 9.13 4.83 -7.44
C SER A 77 10.22 5.43 -6.54
N LEU A 78 11.51 5.14 -6.81
CA LEU A 78 12.62 5.62 -5.99
C LEU A 78 12.65 7.15 -5.85
N ASN A 79 12.35 7.89 -6.92
CA ASN A 79 12.29 9.35 -6.85
C ASN A 79 11.20 9.82 -5.89
N ALA A 80 9.98 9.26 -5.98
CA ALA A 80 8.88 9.60 -5.08
C ALA A 80 9.19 9.18 -3.62
N LEU A 81 9.75 7.99 -3.40
CA LEU A 81 10.19 7.56 -2.07
C LEU A 81 11.23 8.53 -1.49
N ALA A 82 12.24 8.90 -2.27
CA ALA A 82 13.31 9.78 -1.82
C ALA A 82 12.84 11.22 -1.60
N SER A 83 12.09 11.80 -2.54
CA SER A 83 11.71 13.21 -2.52
C SER A 83 10.42 13.50 -1.74
N LEU A 84 9.65 12.47 -1.37
CA LEU A 84 8.43 12.62 -0.57
C LEU A 84 8.56 11.85 0.76
N SER A 85 8.53 10.52 0.73
CA SER A 85 8.44 9.73 1.96
C SER A 85 9.66 9.94 2.87
N LEU A 86 10.87 9.71 2.34
CA LEU A 86 12.11 9.82 3.10
C LEU A 86 12.45 11.29 3.43
N MET A 87 12.22 12.22 2.48
CA MET A 87 12.52 13.63 2.68
C MET A 87 11.73 14.25 3.83
N TYR A 88 10.45 13.87 3.97
CA TYR A 88 9.56 14.42 4.99
C TYR A 88 9.37 13.51 6.21
N GLY A 89 10.09 12.38 6.29
CA GLY A 89 9.98 11.45 7.40
C GLY A 89 8.60 10.80 7.52
N LEU A 90 7.93 10.59 6.38
CA LEU A 90 6.73 9.76 6.33
C LEU A 90 7.16 8.30 6.61
N PRO A 91 6.33 7.52 7.32
CA PRO A 91 6.65 6.13 7.67
C PRO A 91 6.86 5.23 6.46
#